data_AF-A0A7S0RXC0-F1
#
_entry.id   AF-A0A7S0RXC0-F1
#
_cell.length_a   1.000
_cell.length_b   1.000
_cell.length_c   1.000
_cell.angle_alpha   90.00
_cell.angle_beta   90.00
_cell.angle_gamma   90.00
#
_symmetry.space_group_name_H-M   'P 1'
#
loop_
_entity.id
_entity.type
_entity.pdbx_description
1 polymer ?
#
loop_
_entity_poly.entity_id
_entity_poly.type
_entity_poly.pdbx_seq_one_letter_code
_entity_poly.pdbx_strand_id
1 'polypeptide(L)'
;ADIAALSQRYAVVEAEQPCCACGHRVLAPRLVEPAPPPLPPHLGSPLYLFPCTHAFHASCLLEDLSVKLGAGQRSKLEELQRQLREEVGAPGSHAGEEEKGGNAGAGKSRLQALQQRLDALVGAECPLCGDLMIRSITTPFISPDEEALVKSWEITSM
;
A
#
# COMPACT_ATOMS: atom_id res chain seq x y z
N ALA A 1 9.42 -30.84 -21.95
CA ALA A 1 10.15 -30.01 -20.97
C ALA A 1 9.20 -28.93 -20.49
N ASP A 2 9.00 -28.86 -19.19
CA ASP A 2 7.79 -28.41 -18.51
C ASP A 2 7.79 -26.88 -18.26
N ILE A 3 7.25 -26.11 -19.21
CA ILE A 3 7.09 -24.65 -19.08
C ILE A 3 5.98 -24.32 -18.06
N ALA A 4 5.06 -25.25 -17.79
CA ALA A 4 3.99 -25.04 -16.81
C ALA A 4 4.53 -24.97 -15.37
N ALA A 5 5.66 -25.64 -15.10
CA ALA A 5 6.35 -25.58 -13.80
C ALA A 5 6.92 -24.18 -13.44
N LEU A 6 7.05 -23.25 -14.39
CA LEU A 6 7.48 -21.86 -14.13
C LEU A 6 6.35 -20.96 -13.59
N SER A 7 5.10 -21.43 -13.55
CA SER A 7 3.95 -20.60 -13.18
C SER A 7 3.80 -20.38 -11.67
N GLN A 8 4.60 -21.07 -10.85
CA GLN A 8 4.63 -20.88 -9.40
C GLN A 8 5.91 -20.14 -9.00
N ARG A 9 5.92 -18.82 -9.23
CA ARG A 9 6.94 -17.94 -8.64
C ARG A 9 6.61 -17.78 -7.17
N TYR A 10 7.18 -18.64 -6.33
CA TYR A 10 7.18 -18.43 -4.89
C TYR A 10 8.36 -17.53 -4.53
N ALA A 11 8.20 -16.78 -3.45
CA ALA A 11 9.27 -16.04 -2.83
C ALA A 11 9.18 -16.26 -1.32
N VAL A 12 10.34 -16.41 -0.68
CA VAL A 12 10.43 -16.65 0.75
C VAL A 12 10.52 -15.31 1.45
N VAL A 13 9.58 -15.04 2.34
CA VAL A 13 9.65 -13.88 3.25
C VAL A 13 10.20 -14.38 4.57
N GLU A 14 11.38 -13.90 4.94
CA GLU A 14 11.99 -14.26 6.22
C GLU A 14 11.22 -13.64 7.39
N ALA A 15 11.25 -14.29 8.55
CA ALA A 15 10.57 -13.78 9.75
C ALA A 15 11.07 -12.38 10.13
N GLU A 16 12.36 -12.10 9.94
CA GLU A 16 12.99 -10.81 10.26
C GLU A 16 13.02 -9.84 9.07
N GLN A 17 12.38 -10.19 7.93
CA GLN A 17 12.37 -9.34 6.74
C GLN A 17 11.82 -7.94 7.07
N PRO A 18 12.62 -6.86 6.91
CA PRO A 18 12.17 -5.52 7.20
C PRO A 18 11.27 -4.98 6.08
N CYS A 19 10.29 -4.19 6.47
CA CYS A 19 9.53 -3.32 5.57
C CYS A 19 10.44 -2.19 5.08
N CYS A 20 10.56 -2.00 3.77
CA CYS A 20 11.48 -1.01 3.21
C CYS A 20 11.05 0.45 3.46
N ALA A 21 9.79 0.68 3.85
CA ALA A 21 9.30 2.02 4.18
C ALA A 21 9.54 2.39 5.66
N CYS A 22 9.49 1.43 6.59
CA CYS A 22 9.53 1.74 8.03
C CYS A 22 10.54 0.95 8.86
N GLY A 23 11.29 0.03 8.26
CA GLY A 23 12.30 -0.78 8.93
C GLY A 23 11.77 -1.89 9.86
N HIS A 24 10.53 -1.81 10.33
CA HIS A 24 9.90 -2.88 11.12
C HIS A 24 9.63 -4.14 10.30
N ARG A 25 9.59 -5.29 10.97
CA ARG A 25 9.34 -6.60 10.36
C ARG A 25 8.01 -6.62 9.59
N VAL A 26 8.05 -7.04 8.33
CA VAL A 26 6.90 -7.01 7.42
C VAL A 26 5.79 -8.00 7.84
N LEU A 27 6.17 -9.09 8.51
CA LEU A 27 5.24 -10.11 9.02
C LEU A 27 4.74 -9.83 10.44
N ALA A 28 5.33 -8.87 11.16
CA ALA A 28 4.91 -8.54 12.51
C ALA A 28 3.79 -7.49 12.50
N PRO A 29 2.78 -7.59 13.40
CA PRO A 29 1.82 -6.52 13.61
C PRO A 29 2.53 -5.22 13.99
N ARG A 30 2.16 -4.10 13.36
CA ARG A 30 2.64 -2.78 13.78
C ARG A 30 1.99 -2.43 15.13
N LEU A 31 2.76 -2.51 16.21
CA LEU A 31 2.39 -2.00 17.54
C LEU A 31 2.73 -0.50 17.67
N VAL A 32 2.58 0.28 16.59
CA VAL A 32 2.95 1.71 16.60
C VAL A 32 1.73 2.53 16.99
N GLU A 33 1.84 3.27 18.10
CA GLU A 33 0.87 4.26 18.57
C GLU A 33 1.21 5.66 17.99
N PRO A 34 0.22 6.46 17.56
CA PRO A 34 -1.18 6.09 17.39
C PRO A 34 -1.34 5.12 16.21
N ALA A 35 -2.15 4.07 16.39
CA ALA A 35 -2.45 3.12 15.33
C ALA A 35 -3.04 3.90 14.14
N PRO A 36 -2.47 3.81 12.92
CA PRO A 36 -3.09 4.41 11.75
C PRO A 36 -4.52 3.87 11.62
N PRO A 37 -5.48 4.68 11.12
CA PRO A 37 -6.88 4.27 11.01
C PRO A 37 -6.92 2.88 10.36
N PRO A 38 -7.64 1.91 10.94
CA PRO A 38 -7.59 0.53 10.49
C PRO A 38 -7.94 0.53 9.00
N LEU A 39 -6.95 0.16 8.18
CA LEU A 39 -7.23 -0.15 6.80
C LEU A 39 -8.30 -1.24 6.80
N PRO A 40 -9.29 -1.16 5.91
CA PRO A 40 -10.32 -2.18 5.84
C PRO A 40 -9.66 -3.56 5.84
N PRO A 41 -10.03 -4.48 6.76
CA PRO A 41 -9.30 -5.72 7.08
C PRO A 41 -9.25 -6.77 5.95
N HIS A 42 -9.48 -6.34 4.71
CA HIS A 42 -9.64 -7.12 3.52
C HIS A 42 -8.95 -6.48 2.31
N LEU A 43 -7.91 -5.66 2.48
CA LEU A 43 -6.88 -5.65 1.43
C LEU A 43 -6.28 -7.07 1.42
N GLY A 44 -6.53 -7.83 0.35
CA GLY A 44 -6.31 -9.29 0.31
C GLY A 44 -4.89 -9.75 0.63
N SER A 45 -3.92 -8.83 0.67
CA SER A 45 -2.56 -9.10 1.13
C SER A 45 -2.14 -8.16 2.28
N PRO A 46 -1.65 -8.68 3.42
CA PRO A 46 -1.14 -7.86 4.51
C PRO A 46 0.18 -7.15 4.14
N LEU A 47 0.83 -7.59 3.06
CA LEU A 47 2.11 -7.11 2.58
C LEU A 47 2.19 -7.13 1.06
N TYR A 48 3.07 -6.30 0.49
CA TYR A 48 3.46 -6.40 -0.91
C TYR A 48 4.92 -6.81 -1.00
N LEU A 49 5.20 -7.81 -1.83
CA LEU A 49 6.54 -8.26 -2.16
C LEU A 49 6.72 -8.13 -3.67
N PHE A 50 7.69 -7.31 -4.06
CA PHE A 50 7.99 -7.08 -5.46
C PHE A 50 8.98 -8.11 -6.01
N PRO A 51 9.02 -8.34 -7.34
CA PRO A 51 10.02 -9.22 -7.96
C PRO A 51 11.48 -8.79 -7.71
N CYS A 52 11.72 -7.53 -7.37
CA CYS A 52 13.02 -7.02 -6.94
C CYS A 52 13.35 -7.29 -5.46
N THR A 53 12.56 -8.11 -4.77
CA THR A 53 12.69 -8.53 -3.35
C THR A 53 12.37 -7.47 -2.30
N HIS A 54 11.99 -6.24 -2.69
CA HIS A 54 11.51 -5.25 -1.74
C HIS A 54 10.14 -5.63 -1.17
N ALA A 55 10.04 -5.58 0.16
CA ALA A 55 8.87 -5.96 0.93
C ALA A 55 8.31 -4.77 1.71
N PHE A 56 7.00 -4.64 1.74
CA PHE A 56 6.31 -3.53 2.41
C PHE A 56 5.08 -4.03 3.15
N HIS A 57 4.76 -3.42 4.30
CA HIS A 57 3.40 -3.47 4.81
C HIS A 57 2.46 -2.81 3.79
N ALA A 58 1.25 -3.33 3.64
CA ALA A 58 0.26 -2.73 2.74
C ALA A 58 0.00 -1.26 3.09
N SER A 59 -0.08 -0.92 4.38
CA SER A 59 -0.26 0.47 4.86
C SER A 59 0.90 1.38 4.48
N CYS A 60 2.12 0.97 4.80
CA CYS A 60 3.30 1.78 4.53
C CYS A 60 3.50 1.99 3.02
N LEU A 61 3.18 1.00 2.19
CA LEU A 61 3.24 1.15 0.74
C LEU A 61 2.18 2.14 0.24
N LEU A 62 0.95 2.05 0.71
CA LEU A 62 -0.12 2.97 0.31
C LEU A 62 0.19 4.41 0.70
N GLU A 63 0.74 4.62 1.89
CA GLU A 63 1.18 5.93 2.38
C GLU A 63 2.31 6.48 1.50
N ASP A 64 3.33 5.69 1.21
CA ASP A 64 4.46 6.10 0.35
C ASP A 64 3.98 6.44 -1.08
N LEU A 65 3.09 5.62 -1.65
CA LEU A 65 2.49 5.86 -2.96
C LEU A 65 1.60 7.11 -2.98
N SER A 66 0.91 7.43 -1.89
CA SER A 66 0.09 8.64 -1.82
C SER A 66 0.92 9.91 -2.01
N VAL A 67 2.19 9.90 -1.60
CA VAL A 67 3.11 11.03 -1.79
C VAL A 67 3.71 11.00 -3.19
N LYS A 68 4.23 9.85 -3.63
CA LYS A 68 5.07 9.73 -4.84
C LYS A 68 4.30 9.61 -6.16
N LEU A 69 3.06 9.12 -6.15
CA LEU A 69 2.26 8.99 -7.38
C LEU A 69 1.92 10.35 -8.01
N GLY A 70 1.82 10.39 -9.34
CA GLY A 70 1.30 11.57 -10.02
C GLY A 70 -0.18 11.83 -9.69
N ALA A 71 -0.65 13.08 -9.85
CA ALA A 71 -2.00 13.50 -9.44
C ALA A 71 -3.12 12.56 -9.91
N GLY A 72 -3.11 12.12 -11.18
CA GLY A 72 -4.14 11.21 -11.70
C GLY A 72 -4.13 9.81 -11.07
N GLN A 73 -2.94 9.22 -10.84
CA GLN A 73 -2.82 7.92 -10.18
C GLN A 73 -3.17 8.01 -8.69
N ARG A 74 -2.77 9.11 -8.04
CA ARG A 74 -3.11 9.40 -6.64
C ARG A 74 -4.62 9.52 -6.45
N SER A 75 -5.30 10.32 -7.27
CA SER A 75 -6.77 10.44 -7.21
C SER A 75 -7.46 9.09 -7.47
N LYS A 76 -6.91 8.27 -8.38
CA LYS A 76 -7.43 6.91 -8.62
C LYS A 76 -7.23 6.00 -7.41
N LEU A 77 -6.08 6.09 -6.73
CA LEU A 77 -5.78 5.34 -5.52
C LEU A 77 -6.76 5.69 -4.38
N GLU A 78 -6.93 6.99 -4.12
CA GLU A 78 -7.84 7.52 -3.10
C GLU A 78 -9.29 7.11 -3.37
N GLU A 79 -9.72 7.19 -4.64
CA GLU A 79 -11.06 6.79 -5.06
C GLU A 79 -11.30 5.29 -4.87
N LEU A 80 -10.34 4.44 -5.25
CA LEU A 80 -10.44 2.98 -5.01
C LEU A 80 -10.52 2.68 -3.52
N GLN A 81 -9.71 3.33 -2.69
CA GLN A 81 -9.76 3.20 -1.24
C GLN A 81 -11.10 3.67 -0.65
N ARG A 82 -11.69 4.75 -1.19
CA ARG A 82 -13.01 5.24 -0.77
C ARG A 82 -14.10 4.23 -1.10
N GLN A 83 -14.13 3.73 -2.34
CA GLN A 83 -15.10 2.71 -2.77
C GLN A 83 -14.99 1.44 -1.92
N LEU A 84 -13.76 1.01 -1.59
CA LEU A 84 -13.53 -0.12 -0.69
C LEU A 84 -14.11 0.12 0.71
N ARG A 85 -13.91 1.31 1.29
CA ARG A 85 -14.47 1.65 2.61
C ARG A 85 -16.00 1.69 2.60
N GLU A 86 -16.61 2.17 1.53
CA GLU A 86 -18.08 2.25 1.39
C GLU A 86 -18.73 0.87 1.30
N GLU A 87 -18.17 -0.02 0.48
CA GLU A 87 -18.68 -1.40 0.36
C GLU A 87 -18.51 -2.20 1.67
N VAL A 88 -17.58 -1.81 2.52
CA VAL A 88 -17.30 -2.45 3.83
C VAL A 88 -18.11 -1.85 4.96
N GLY A 89 -18.29 -0.52 4.95
CA GLY A 89 -19.03 0.23 5.96
C GLY A 89 -20.55 0.18 5.78
N ALA A 90 -21.05 -0.38 4.68
CA ALA A 90 -22.47 -0.61 4.47
C ALA A 90 -23.01 -1.58 5.56
N PRO A 91 -24.00 -1.17 6.38
CA PRO A 91 -24.54 -2.01 7.45
C PRO A 91 -25.35 -3.14 6.81
N GLY A 92 -24.72 -4.30 6.58
CA GLY A 92 -25.40 -5.42 5.93
C GLY A 92 -24.64 -6.75 5.87
N SER A 93 -23.42 -6.85 6.38
CA SER A 93 -22.70 -8.13 6.37
C SER A 93 -21.71 -8.23 7.52
N HIS A 94 -21.87 -9.30 8.32
CA HIS A 94 -20.97 -9.77 9.38
C HIS A 94 -21.36 -9.40 10.82
N ALA A 95 -22.50 -9.93 11.26
CA ALA A 95 -22.59 -10.62 12.55
C ALA A 95 -23.70 -11.68 12.49
N GLY A 96 -23.34 -12.97 12.63
CA GLY A 96 -24.28 -14.09 12.83
C GLY A 96 -24.46 -15.02 11.62
N GLU A 97 -24.36 -16.31 11.89
CA GLU A 97 -24.49 -17.44 10.96
C GLU A 97 -25.97 -17.73 10.58
N GLU A 98 -26.13 -18.52 9.50
CA GLU A 98 -27.31 -19.29 9.05
C GLU A 98 -28.29 -18.71 7.99
N GLU A 99 -28.35 -19.47 6.88
CA GLU A 99 -29.41 -19.69 5.88
C GLU A 99 -30.33 -18.55 5.36
N LYS A 100 -30.06 -18.06 4.13
CA LYS A 100 -30.84 -18.37 2.91
C LYS A 100 -30.28 -17.64 1.68
N GLY A 101 -30.21 -18.37 0.57
CA GLY A 101 -29.52 -17.98 -0.65
C GLY A 101 -30.14 -16.80 -1.41
N GLY A 102 -29.27 -16.12 -2.17
CA GLY A 102 -29.68 -15.40 -3.39
C GLY A 102 -29.42 -13.90 -3.48
N ASN A 103 -28.40 -13.31 -2.82
CA ASN A 103 -27.86 -12.01 -3.25
C ASN A 103 -26.46 -11.66 -2.70
N ALA A 104 -25.99 -12.35 -1.65
CA ALA A 104 -24.70 -12.09 -1.01
C ALA A 104 -23.45 -12.38 -1.89
N GLY A 105 -23.62 -13.04 -3.04
CA GLY A 105 -22.53 -13.35 -3.98
C GLY A 105 -22.08 -12.15 -4.82
N ALA A 106 -22.99 -11.22 -5.14
CA ALA A 106 -22.69 -10.06 -5.99
C ALA A 106 -21.89 -8.97 -5.24
N GLY A 107 -22.15 -8.78 -3.94
CA GLY A 107 -21.36 -7.87 -3.10
C GLY A 107 -19.93 -8.35 -2.92
N LYS A 108 -19.73 -9.67 -2.71
CA LYS A 108 -18.40 -10.28 -2.61
C LYS A 108 -17.60 -10.15 -3.92
N SER A 109 -18.24 -10.30 -5.07
CA SER A 109 -17.56 -10.17 -6.37
C SER A 109 -17.16 -8.72 -6.68
N ARG A 110 -17.98 -7.73 -6.29
CA ARG A 110 -17.64 -6.31 -6.43
C ARG A 110 -16.49 -5.89 -5.53
N LEU A 111 -16.53 -6.30 -4.26
CA LEU A 111 -15.44 -6.06 -3.31
C LEU A 111 -14.13 -6.67 -3.79
N GLN A 112 -14.17 -7.92 -4.29
CA GLN A 112 -13.01 -8.57 -4.91
C GLN A 112 -12.49 -7.82 -6.14
N ALA A 113 -13.38 -7.32 -7.01
CA ALA A 113 -12.98 -6.55 -8.19
C ALA A 113 -12.31 -5.22 -7.80
N LEU A 114 -12.77 -4.56 -6.73
CA LEU A 114 -12.14 -3.34 -6.21
C LEU A 114 -10.75 -3.64 -5.61
N GLN A 115 -10.62 -4.72 -4.85
CA GLN A 115 -9.32 -5.19 -4.32
C GLN A 115 -8.35 -5.47 -5.47
N GLN A 116 -8.75 -6.24 -6.48
CA GLN A 116 -7.90 -6.56 -7.62
C GLN A 116 -7.43 -5.31 -8.38
N ARG A 117 -8.30 -4.31 -8.52
CA ARG A 117 -7.93 -3.04 -9.17
C ARG A 117 -6.95 -2.23 -8.34
N LEU A 118 -7.10 -2.25 -7.01
CA LEU A 118 -6.15 -1.64 -6.10
C LEU A 118 -4.80 -2.35 -6.16
N ASP A 119 -4.79 -3.68 -6.05
CA ASP A 119 -3.58 -4.50 -6.11
C ASP A 119 -2.84 -4.33 -7.44
N ALA A 120 -3.57 -4.23 -8.56
CA ALA A 120 -2.97 -3.96 -9.86
C ALA A 120 -2.33 -2.57 -9.94
N LEU A 121 -2.91 -1.56 -9.26
CA LEU A 121 -2.35 -0.21 -9.21
C LEU A 121 -1.12 -0.15 -8.29
N VAL A 122 -1.21 -0.73 -7.10
CA VAL A 122 -0.16 -0.73 -6.08
C VAL A 122 1.02 -1.62 -6.48
N GLY A 123 0.73 -2.77 -7.07
CA GLY A 123 1.73 -3.74 -7.54
C GLY A 123 2.31 -3.45 -8.92
N ALA A 124 1.93 -2.34 -9.58
CA ALA A 124 2.39 -2.00 -10.92
C ALA A 124 3.92 -1.83 -11.00
N GLU A 125 4.52 -1.20 -9.99
CA GLU A 125 5.97 -0.99 -9.91
C GLU A 125 6.44 -0.83 -8.45
N CYS A 126 7.71 -1.15 -8.20
CA CYS A 126 8.31 -0.96 -6.89
C CYS A 126 8.71 0.51 -6.68
N PRO A 127 8.33 1.18 -5.58
CA PRO A 127 8.69 2.58 -5.33
C PRO A 127 10.20 2.85 -5.21
N LEU A 128 11.02 1.81 -5.00
CA LEU A 128 12.47 1.92 -4.76
C LEU A 128 13.32 1.54 -5.99
N CYS A 129 12.72 0.89 -7.01
CA CYS A 129 13.48 0.42 -8.18
C CYS A 129 12.79 0.69 -9.52
N GLY A 130 11.57 1.24 -9.50
CA GLY A 130 10.80 1.57 -10.70
C GLY A 130 10.99 3.02 -11.15
N ASP A 131 10.09 3.44 -12.03
CA ASP A 131 10.05 4.80 -12.57
C ASP A 131 9.70 5.82 -11.49
N LEU A 132 8.89 5.44 -10.49
CA LEU A 132 8.64 6.28 -9.30
C LEU A 132 9.92 6.77 -8.64
N MET A 133 10.94 5.91 -8.52
CA MET A 133 12.23 6.29 -7.94
C MET A 133 12.96 7.28 -8.85
N ILE A 134 12.97 7.03 -10.16
CA ILE A 134 13.61 7.92 -11.14
C ILE A 134 12.99 9.32 -11.10
N ARG A 135 11.66 9.42 -10.98
CA ARG A 135 10.96 10.71 -10.90
C ARG A 135 11.27 11.48 -9.61
N SER A 136 11.70 10.78 -8.56
CA SER A 136 12.08 11.41 -7.30
C SER A 136 13.48 12.03 -7.29
N ILE A 137 14.35 11.73 -8.28
CA ILE A 137 15.72 12.28 -8.32
C ILE A 137 15.75 13.80 -8.48
N THR A 138 14.70 14.37 -9.08
CA THR A 138 14.54 15.82 -9.26
C THR A 138 13.86 16.48 -8.06
N THR A 139 13.36 15.70 -7.11
CA THR A 139 12.75 16.22 -5.89
C THR A 139 13.85 16.65 -4.92
N PRO A 140 13.78 17.86 -4.33
CA PRO A 140 14.71 18.27 -3.30
C PRO A 140 14.77 17.28 -2.13
N PHE A 141 15.96 17.08 -1.55
CA PHE A 141 16.16 16.18 -0.41
C PHE A 141 15.53 16.71 0.89
N ILE A 142 15.37 18.02 0.98
CA ILE A 142 14.75 18.70 2.13
C ILE A 142 13.39 19.24 1.70
N SER A 143 12.40 19.12 2.59
CA SER A 143 11.11 19.74 2.41
C SER A 143 11.22 21.27 2.45
N PRO A 144 10.24 22.01 1.90
CA PRO A 144 10.23 23.47 1.99
C PRO A 144 10.29 24.00 3.43
N ASP A 145 9.70 23.27 4.37
CA ASP A 145 9.71 23.61 5.80
C ASP A 145 11.11 23.42 6.41
N GLU A 146 11.79 22.32 6.07
CA GLU A 146 13.18 22.09 6.46
C GLU A 146 14.14 23.07 5.79
N GLU A 147 13.88 23.49 4.55
CA GLU A 147 14.66 24.51 3.87
C GLU A 147 14.53 25.87 4.58
N ALA A 148 13.32 26.24 5.01
CA ALA A 148 13.11 27.43 5.83
C ALA A 148 13.82 27.33 7.18
N LEU A 149 13.81 26.14 7.80
CA LEU A 149 14.56 25.88 9.02
C LEU A 149 16.06 26.09 8.76
N VAL A 150 16.67 25.44 7.76
CA VAL A 150 18.10 25.60 7.45
C VAL A 150 18.48 27.07 7.22
N LYS A 151 17.65 27.82 6.46
CA LYS A 151 17.86 29.26 6.23
C LYS A 151 17.86 30.09 7.51
N SER A 152 17.08 29.70 8.51
CA SER A 152 17.06 30.40 9.81
C SER A 152 18.33 30.19 10.66
N TRP A 153 19.17 29.21 10.30
CA TRP A 153 20.42 28.89 10.99
C TRP A 153 21.63 29.44 10.22
N GLU A 154 21.42 30.11 9.09
CA GLU A 154 22.47 30.79 8.34
C GLU A 154 23.04 31.91 9.21
N ILE A 155 24.31 31.76 9.60
CA ILE A 155 25.04 32.82 10.28
C ILE A 155 25.38 33.87 9.22
N THR A 156 24.56 34.91 9.13
CA THR A 156 24.86 36.08 8.31
C THR A 156 26.11 36.75 8.88
N SER A 157 27.28 36.45 8.31
CA SER A 157 28.49 37.20 8.62
C SER A 157 28.29 38.63 8.13
N MET A 158 28.39 39.58 9.05
CA MET A 158 28.49 41.01 8.74
C MET A 158 29.78 41.32 7.98
#